data_AF-A0A2A2Y0G1-F1
#
_entry.id   AF-A0A2A2Y0G1-F1
#
_cell.length_a   1.000
_cell.length_b   1.000
_cell.length_c   1.000
_cell.angle_alpha   90.00
_cell.angle_beta   90.00
_cell.angle_gamma   90.00
#
_symmetry.space_group_name_H-M   'P 1'
#
loop_
_entity.id
_entity.type
_entity.pdbx_description
1 polymer ?
#
loop_
_entity_poly.entity_id
_entity_poly.type
_entity_poly.pdbx_seq_one_letter_code
_entity_poly.pdbx_strand_id
1 'polypeptide(L)'
;MSQLSLDKFGENLPVSGIVGFSQVAIGLGAGFLIADSIGQNARRNAGIALIGLGAAALVPLVWGIASKISSRPDSSRAMRKRLEGIRGEFDDSDQE
;
A
#
# COMPACT_ATOMS: atom_id res chain seq x y z
N MET A 1 -10.77 22.60 13.34
CA MET A 1 -10.64 23.14 11.98
C MET A 1 -9.78 22.17 11.17
N SER A 2 -10.40 21.27 10.38
CA SER A 2 -9.72 20.14 9.73
C SER A 2 -9.91 20.14 8.21
N GLN A 3 -10.18 21.30 7.61
CA GLN A 3 -10.52 21.42 6.18
C GLN A 3 -9.32 21.64 5.24
N LEU A 4 -8.09 21.76 5.76
CA LEU A 4 -6.92 22.14 4.94
C LEU A 4 -6.21 20.97 4.23
N SER A 5 -6.66 19.73 4.40
CA SER A 5 -6.05 18.58 3.72
C SER A 5 -6.80 18.09 2.49
N LEU A 6 -8.12 18.29 2.37
CA LEU A 6 -8.88 17.77 1.23
C LEU A 6 -8.67 18.60 -0.05
N ASP A 7 -8.49 19.91 0.05
CA ASP A 7 -8.25 20.78 -1.11
C ASP A 7 -6.89 20.54 -1.78
N LYS A 8 -5.83 20.24 -1.00
CA LYS A 8 -4.51 19.94 -1.57
C LYS A 8 -4.47 18.61 -2.34
N PHE A 9 -5.29 17.64 -1.93
CA PHE A 9 -5.52 16.45 -2.73
C PHE A 9 -6.40 16.82 -3.94
N GLY A 10 -7.50 17.56 -3.77
CA GLY A 10 -8.40 17.96 -4.85
C GLY A 10 -7.80 18.86 -5.95
N GLU A 11 -6.74 19.63 -5.68
CA GLU A 11 -6.07 20.49 -6.68
C GLU A 11 -4.98 19.76 -7.48
N ASN A 12 -4.33 18.74 -6.88
CA ASN A 12 -3.25 17.99 -7.54
C ASN A 12 -3.69 16.61 -8.07
N LEU A 13 -4.78 16.04 -7.53
CA LEU A 13 -5.43 14.83 -8.03
C LEU A 13 -6.04 14.96 -9.44
N PRO A 14 -6.60 16.10 -9.90
CA PRO A 14 -7.18 16.14 -11.24
C PRO A 14 -6.08 16.06 -12.29
N VAL A 15 -4.97 16.77 -12.11
CA VAL A 15 -3.83 16.71 -13.05
C VAL A 15 -3.08 15.38 -12.91
N SER A 16 -2.76 14.95 -11.68
CA SER A 16 -2.05 13.69 -11.45
C SER A 16 -2.90 12.46 -11.77
N GLY A 17 -4.22 12.56 -11.58
CA GLY A 17 -5.20 11.52 -11.92
C GLY A 17 -5.42 11.41 -13.43
N ILE A 18 -5.57 12.51 -14.16
CA ILE A 18 -5.68 12.49 -15.63
C ILE A 18 -4.39 12.01 -16.27
N VAL A 19 -3.23 12.49 -15.80
CA VAL A 19 -1.91 12.02 -16.27
C VAL A 19 -1.71 10.54 -15.93
N GLY A 20 -2.06 10.12 -14.71
CA GLY A 20 -2.02 8.73 -14.28
C GLY A 20 -2.92 7.83 -15.12
N PHE A 21 -4.16 8.25 -15.39
CA PHE A 21 -5.09 7.51 -16.25
C PHE A 21 -4.60 7.41 -17.68
N SER A 22 -4.08 8.50 -18.25
CA SER A 22 -3.50 8.49 -19.60
C SER A 22 -2.32 7.54 -19.69
N GLN A 23 -1.40 7.58 -18.73
CA GLN A 23 -0.25 6.69 -18.68
C GLN A 23 -0.65 5.21 -18.55
N VAL A 24 -1.66 4.91 -17.73
CA VAL A 24 -2.24 3.56 -17.62
C VAL A 24 -2.90 3.13 -18.92
N ALA A 25 -3.70 4.00 -19.54
CA ALA A 25 -4.38 3.70 -20.80
C ALA A 25 -3.39 3.43 -21.95
N ILE A 26 -2.32 4.24 -22.05
CA ILE A 26 -1.24 4.05 -23.02
C ILE A 26 -0.52 2.72 -22.77
N GLY A 27 -0.19 2.43 -21.51
CA GLY A 27 0.45 1.17 -21.13
C GLY A 27 -0.40 -0.06 -21.45
N LEU A 28 -1.71 -0.01 -21.15
CA LEU A 28 -2.65 -1.08 -21.46
C LEU A 28 -2.82 -1.25 -22.98
N GLY A 29 -2.96 -0.16 -23.73
CA GLY A 29 -3.08 -0.20 -25.20
C GLY A 29 -1.84 -0.79 -25.87
N ALA A 30 -0.65 -0.35 -25.46
CA ALA A 30 0.61 -0.91 -25.97
C ALA A 30 0.78 -2.39 -25.59
N GLY A 31 0.44 -2.76 -24.35
CA GLY A 31 0.47 -4.14 -23.89
C GLY A 31 -0.49 -5.06 -24.66
N PHE A 32 -1.70 -4.58 -24.96
CA PHE A 32 -2.68 -5.34 -25.74
C PHE A 32 -2.25 -5.50 -27.20
N LEU A 33 -1.64 -4.47 -27.79
CA LEU A 33 -1.11 -4.53 -29.16
C LEU A 33 0.02 -5.56 -29.29
N ILE A 34 0.92 -5.61 -28.30
CA ILE A 34 1.99 -6.62 -28.23
C ILE A 34 1.41 -8.02 -27.99
N ALA A 35 0.37 -8.12 -27.15
CA ALA A 35 -0.30 -9.40 -26.89
C ALA A 35 -1.02 -9.96 -28.13
N ASP A 36 -1.55 -9.10 -29.00
CA ASP A 36 -2.22 -9.48 -30.25
C ASP A 36 -1.23 -9.82 -31.37
N SER A 37 -0.06 -9.18 -31.37
CA SER A 37 1.05 -9.45 -32.33
C SER A 37 1.72 -10.83 -32.12
N ILE A 38 1.46 -11.50 -30.99
CA ILE A 38 2.16 -12.74 -30.63
C ILE A 38 1.46 -13.99 -31.20
N GLY A 39 2.15 -14.72 -32.09
CA GLY A 39 1.67 -15.97 -32.66
C GLY A 39 1.44 -17.08 -31.62
N GLN A 40 0.59 -18.06 -31.96
CA GLN A 40 0.01 -19.07 -31.06
C GLN A 40 1.01 -19.83 -30.16
N ASN A 41 2.25 -20.05 -30.62
CA ASN A 41 3.30 -20.72 -29.85
C ASN A 41 4.03 -19.78 -28.89
N ALA A 42 4.23 -18.51 -29.27
CA ALA A 42 4.83 -17.49 -28.43
C ALA A 42 3.86 -17.02 -27.31
N ARG A 43 2.56 -17.16 -27.54
CA ARG A 43 1.49 -16.79 -26.59
C ARG A 43 1.56 -17.54 -25.26
N ARG A 44 2.01 -18.80 -25.27
CA ARG A 44 2.20 -19.61 -24.05
C ARG A 44 3.37 -19.11 -23.22
N ASN A 45 4.53 -18.91 -23.84
CA ASN A 45 5.72 -18.42 -23.14
C ASN A 45 5.58 -16.97 -22.69
N ALA A 46 5.03 -16.10 -23.54
CA ALA A 46 4.76 -14.72 -23.17
C ALA A 46 3.67 -14.62 -22.09
N GLY A 47 2.65 -15.48 -22.13
CA GLY A 47 1.64 -15.55 -21.07
C GLY A 47 2.24 -15.91 -19.72
N ILE A 48 3.12 -16.92 -19.67
CA ILE A 48 3.82 -17.31 -18.43
C ILE A 48 4.75 -16.20 -17.95
N ALA A 49 5.50 -15.57 -18.87
CA ALA A 49 6.39 -14.46 -18.54
C ALA A 49 5.63 -13.24 -18.01
N LEU A 50 4.49 -12.89 -18.62
CA LEU A 50 3.62 -11.78 -18.19
C LEU A 50 2.98 -12.05 -16.83
N ILE A 51 2.53 -13.29 -16.57
CA ILE A 51 2.01 -13.68 -15.26
C ILE A 51 3.12 -13.58 -14.21
N GLY A 52 4.32 -14.09 -14.52
CA GLY A 52 5.48 -13.99 -13.63
C GLY A 52 5.89 -12.55 -13.35
N LEU A 53 5.93 -11.71 -14.39
CA LEU A 53 6.27 -10.30 -14.28
C LEU A 53 5.21 -9.51 -13.48
N GLY A 54 3.92 -9.80 -13.72
CA GLY A 54 2.81 -9.20 -12.98
C GLY A 54 2.82 -9.60 -11.50
N ALA A 55 3.08 -10.87 -11.21
CA ALA A 55 3.24 -11.35 -9.84
C ALA A 55 4.46 -10.70 -9.15
N ALA A 56 5.59 -10.56 -9.86
CA ALA A 56 6.78 -9.89 -9.34
C ALA A 56 6.54 -8.39 -9.09
N ALA A 57 5.77 -7.72 -9.95
CA ALA A 57 5.42 -6.30 -9.77
C ALA A 57 4.54 -6.05 -8.53
N LEU A 58 3.83 -7.06 -8.03
CA LEU A 58 3.03 -6.96 -6.80
C LEU A 58 3.85 -7.15 -5.52
N VAL A 59 5.11 -7.60 -5.61
CA VAL A 59 5.98 -7.84 -4.45
C VAL A 59 6.07 -6.63 -3.50
N PRO A 60 6.29 -5.38 -3.97
CA PRO A 60 6.36 -4.22 -3.07
C PRO A 60 5.01 -3.93 -2.40
N LEU A 61 3.90 -4.17 -3.10
CA LEU A 61 2.55 -3.96 -2.59
C LEU A 61 2.25 -4.93 -1.45
N VAL A 62 2.53 -6.22 -1.67
CA VAL A 62 2.34 -7.29 -0.68
C VAL A 62 3.26 -7.05 0.52
N TRP A 63 4.51 -6.68 0.30
CA TRP A 63 5.45 -6.34 1.38
C TRP A 63 4.99 -5.12 2.19
N GLY A 64 4.49 -4.09 1.53
CA GLY A 64 3.92 -2.90 2.18
C GLY A 64 2.71 -3.23 3.05
N ILE A 65 1.80 -4.09 2.57
CA ILE A 65 0.64 -4.54 3.35
C ILE A 65 1.08 -5.42 4.52
N ALA A 66 1.97 -6.39 4.29
CA ALA A 66 2.47 -7.31 5.31
C ALA A 66 3.22 -6.57 6.43
N SER A 67 4.09 -5.63 6.06
CA SER A 67 4.80 -4.77 7.02
C SER A 67 3.84 -3.87 7.81
N LYS A 68 2.78 -3.34 7.19
CA LYS A 68 1.77 -2.53 7.90
C LYS A 68 0.93 -3.34 8.90
N ILE A 69 0.72 -4.63 8.62
CA ILE A 69 0.03 -5.56 9.52
C ILE A 69 0.97 -5.99 10.66
N SER A 70 2.22 -6.34 10.34
CA SER A 70 3.22 -6.77 11.33
C SER A 70 3.66 -5.64 12.26
N SER A 71 3.85 -4.44 11.72
CA SER A 71 4.23 -3.24 12.48
C SER A 71 3.05 -2.59 13.19
N ARG A 72 1.82 -3.14 13.09
CA ARG A 72 0.69 -2.68 13.89
C ARG A 72 0.98 -3.13 15.32
N PRO A 73 1.42 -2.25 16.22
CA PRO A 73 1.70 -2.66 17.58
C PRO A 73 0.37 -3.12 18.16
N ASP A 74 0.36 -4.25 18.87
CA ASP A 74 -0.73 -4.63 19.77
C ASP A 74 -0.81 -3.57 20.89
N SER A 75 -1.34 -2.41 20.52
CA SER A 75 -1.42 -1.21 21.35
C SER A 75 -2.34 -1.48 22.54
N SER A 76 -3.22 -2.46 22.44
CA SER A 76 -4.09 -2.88 23.53
C SER A 76 -3.29 -3.50 24.69
N ARG A 77 -2.29 -4.35 24.38
CA ARG A 77 -1.42 -4.95 25.41
C ARG A 77 -0.37 -3.96 25.93
N ALA A 78 0.24 -3.18 25.05
CA ALA A 78 1.23 -2.18 25.44
C ALA A 78 0.63 -1.03 26.27
N MET A 79 -0.60 -0.59 25.97
CA MET A 79 -1.31 0.45 26.73
C MET A 79 -1.68 -0.04 28.14
N ARG A 80 -2.12 -1.30 28.29
CA ARG A 80 -2.40 -1.89 29.61
C ARG A 80 -1.17 -1.89 30.51
N LYS A 81 -0.01 -2.27 29.97
CA LYS A 81 1.27 -2.27 30.70
C LYS A 81 1.71 -0.86 31.11
N ARG A 82 1.41 0.16 30.30
CA ARG A 82 1.66 1.57 30.66
C ARG A 82 0.71 2.08 31.75
N LEU A 83 -0.56 1.68 31.72
CA LEU A 83 -1.53 2.05 32.75
C LEU A 83 -1.24 1.38 34.10
N GLU A 84 -0.76 0.13 34.09
CA GLU A 84 -0.29 -0.58 35.30
C GLU A 84 0.94 0.10 35.90
N GLY A 85 1.89 0.57 35.08
CA GLY A 85 3.05 1.31 35.56
C GLY A 85 2.69 2.63 36.25
N ILE A 86 1.73 3.39 35.69
CA ILE A 86 1.24 4.62 36.32
C ILE A 86 0.57 4.32 37.65
N ARG A 87 -0.21 3.24 37.75
CA ARG A 87 -0.87 2.85 39.02
C ARG A 87 0.13 2.45 40.12
N GLY A 88 1.24 1.80 39.77
CA GLY A 88 2.27 1.43 40.74
C GLY A 88 3.01 2.63 41.34
N GLU A 89 3.22 3.68 40.55
CA GLU A 89 3.96 4.89 40.99
C GLU A 89 3.15 5.75 41.98
N PHE A 90 1.82 5.66 41.96
CA PHE A 90 0.95 6.33 42.93
C PHE A 90 0.83 5.57 44.27
N ASP A 91 1.08 4.26 44.31
CA ASP A 91 0.97 3.45 45.55
C ASP A 91 2.23 3.58 46.43
N ASP A 92 3.39 3.83 45.81
CA ASP A 92 4.66 4.09 46.51
C ASP A 92 4.77 5.51 47.08
N SER A 93 3.94 6.46 46.61
CA SER A 93 3.97 7.87 47.07
C SER A 93 3.12 8.15 48.31
N ASP A 94 2.35 7.16 48.79
CA ASP A 94 1.55 7.25 50.02
C ASP A 94 2.26 6.63 51.26
N GLN A 95 3.53 6.21 51.13
CA GLN A 95 4.32 5.59 52.21
C GLN A 95 5.43 6.49 52.83
N GLU A 96 5.51 7.78 52.49
CA GLU A 96 6.40 8.76 53.17
C GLU A 96 5.69 9.62 54.23
#